data_AF-A0A285XQW0-F1
#
_entry.id   AF-A0A285XQW0-F1
#
_cell.length_a   1.000
_cell.length_b   1.000
_cell.length_c   1.000
_cell.angle_alpha   90.00
_cell.angle_beta   90.00
_cell.angle_gamma   90.00
#
_symmetry.space_group_name_H-M   'P 1'
#
loop_
_entity.id
_entity.type
_entity.pdbx_description
1 polymer ?
#
loop_
_entity_poly.entity_id
_entity_poly.type
_entity_poly.pdbx_seq_one_letter_code
_entity_poly.pdbx_strand_id
1 'polypeptide(L)'
;MSAEWVILSGQHVDAVAVLSGAAEVDPDIGVRQLWDGDALQLVDADGVVLLMLFQSRRLESTVDAERLLGRALPRPLPEDDDRLWWTEIHAAAQPPFRGTAERIVRNTADAAGGTAVSRAAA
;
A
#
# COMPACT_ATOMS: atom_id res chain seq x y z
N MET A 1 3.47 17.13 -1.11
CA MET A 1 2.30 16.45 -0.51
C MET A 1 2.31 14.99 -0.93
N SER A 2 1.96 14.08 -0.02
CA SER A 2 1.72 12.66 -0.32
C SER A 2 0.23 12.40 -0.56
N ALA A 3 -0.08 11.41 -1.39
CA ALA A 3 -1.40 10.83 -1.51
C ALA A 3 -1.49 9.65 -0.54
N GLU A 4 -2.56 9.61 0.24
CA GLU A 4 -2.78 8.52 1.20
C GLU A 4 -3.52 7.37 0.54
N TRP A 5 -3.02 6.17 0.78
CA TRP A 5 -3.56 4.92 0.24
C TRP A 5 -3.61 3.87 1.34
N VAL A 6 -4.49 2.90 1.15
CA VAL A 6 -4.62 1.72 2.00
C VAL A 6 -4.65 0.49 1.10
N ILE A 7 -3.91 -0.55 1.48
CA ILE A 7 -4.12 -1.90 0.92
C ILE A 7 -4.94 -2.69 1.92
N LEU A 8 -6.06 -3.23 1.43
CA LEU A 8 -6.93 -4.16 2.13
C LEU A 8 -6.65 -5.56 1.58
N SER A 9 -6.26 -6.51 2.43
CA SER A 9 -5.81 -7.84 1.98
C SER A 9 -6.17 -8.91 3.01
N GLY A 10 -6.26 -10.17 2.58
CA GLY A 10 -6.52 -11.31 3.48
C GLY A 10 -5.29 -11.76 4.26
N GLN A 11 -4.10 -11.28 3.86
CA GLN A 11 -2.81 -11.62 4.47
C GLN A 11 -1.99 -10.35 4.73
N HIS A 12 -0.98 -10.46 5.58
CA HIS A 12 -0.01 -9.39 5.78
C HIS A 12 0.70 -9.07 4.46
N VAL A 13 0.83 -7.78 4.11
CA VAL A 13 1.61 -7.35 2.94
C VAL A 13 3.09 -7.45 3.30
N ASP A 14 3.73 -8.51 2.82
CA ASP A 14 5.14 -8.77 3.09
C ASP A 14 6.08 -8.07 2.10
N ALA A 15 7.39 -8.17 2.37
CA ALA A 15 8.40 -7.59 1.50
C ALA A 15 8.41 -8.20 0.09
N VAL A 16 7.95 -9.44 -0.08
CA VAL A 16 7.90 -10.09 -1.40
C VAL A 16 6.84 -9.42 -2.27
N ALA A 17 5.63 -9.22 -1.75
CA ALA A 17 4.57 -8.51 -2.46
C ALA A 17 4.99 -7.09 -2.87
N VAL A 18 5.69 -6.38 -1.97
CA VAL A 18 6.21 -5.03 -2.23
C VAL A 18 7.30 -5.04 -3.32
N LEU A 19 8.25 -5.96 -3.24
CA LEU A 19 9.31 -6.09 -4.24
C LEU A 19 8.76 -6.49 -5.61
N SER A 20 7.83 -7.44 -5.66
CA SER A 20 7.14 -7.85 -6.89
C SER A 20 6.39 -6.67 -7.51
N GLY A 21 5.60 -5.94 -6.71
CA GLY A 21 4.84 -4.79 -7.18
C GLY A 21 5.71 -3.63 -7.69
N ALA A 22 6.85 -3.39 -7.05
CA ALA A 22 7.82 -2.39 -7.50
C ALA A 22 8.53 -2.81 -8.79
N ALA A 23 9.02 -4.05 -8.85
CA ALA A 23 9.81 -4.57 -9.97
C ALA A 23 9.02 -4.65 -11.29
N GLU A 24 7.69 -4.82 -11.22
CA GLU A 24 6.82 -4.73 -12.40
C GLU A 24 6.75 -3.33 -13.01
N VAL A 25 6.97 -2.29 -12.20
CA VAL A 25 6.96 -0.90 -12.66
C VAL A 25 8.35 -0.50 -13.16
N ASP A 26 9.37 -0.77 -12.36
CA ASP A 26 10.77 -0.52 -12.66
C ASP A 26 11.66 -1.39 -11.75
N PRO A 27 12.48 -2.31 -12.30
CA PRO A 27 13.34 -3.19 -11.51
C PRO A 27 14.45 -2.46 -10.75
N ASP A 28 14.75 -1.21 -11.10
CA ASP A 28 15.79 -0.40 -10.43
C ASP A 28 15.24 0.36 -9.20
N ILE A 29 13.96 0.22 -8.87
CA ILE A 29 13.38 0.79 -7.65
C ILE A 29 14.04 0.16 -6.42
N GLY A 30 14.70 0.99 -5.62
CA GLY A 30 15.31 0.60 -4.35
C GLY A 30 14.28 0.48 -3.23
N VAL A 31 14.53 -0.46 -2.31
CA VAL A 31 13.75 -0.62 -1.07
C VAL A 31 14.65 -0.39 0.14
N ARG A 32 14.17 0.41 1.10
CA ARG A 32 14.83 0.68 2.38
C ARG A 32 13.90 0.30 3.52
N GLN A 33 14.43 -0.35 4.55
CA GLN A 33 13.71 -0.50 5.82
C GLN A 33 13.91 0.75 6.67
N LEU A 34 12.83 1.21 7.30
CA LEU A 34 12.84 2.29 8.26
C LEU A 34 12.40 1.73 9.61
N TRP A 35 12.89 2.35 10.70
CA TRP A 35 12.44 2.08 12.07
C TRP A 35 12.38 0.58 12.43
N ASP A 36 13.49 -0.13 12.24
CA ASP A 36 13.61 -1.57 12.55
C ASP A 36 12.59 -2.47 11.82
N GLY A 37 12.10 -2.02 10.66
CA GLY A 37 11.15 -2.77 9.82
C GLY A 37 9.70 -2.34 9.96
N ASP A 38 9.38 -1.34 10.81
CA ASP A 38 8.01 -0.81 10.94
C ASP A 38 7.50 -0.15 9.64
N ALA A 39 8.41 0.23 8.73
CA ALA A 39 8.05 0.69 7.40
C ALA A 39 9.07 0.34 6.33
N LEU A 40 8.59 0.28 5.09
CA LEU A 40 9.39 0.21 3.87
C LEU A 40 9.29 1.53 3.11
N GLN A 41 10.43 2.03 2.62
CA GLN A 41 10.51 3.19 1.75
C GLN A 41 11.00 2.75 0.38
N LEU A 42 10.27 3.13 -0.67
CA LEU A 42 10.62 2.85 -2.06
C LEU A 42 11.17 4.12 -2.70
N VAL A 43 12.29 3.99 -3.39
CA VAL A 43 13.01 5.10 -4.02
C VAL A 43 13.35 4.78 -5.47
N ASP A 44 13.38 5.79 -6.34
CA ASP A 44 13.90 5.63 -7.70
C ASP A 44 15.44 5.54 -7.73
N ALA A 45 16.01 5.39 -8.92
CA ALA A 45 17.45 5.29 -9.14
C ALA A 45 18.25 6.52 -8.65
N ASP A 46 17.63 7.69 -8.61
CA ASP A 46 18.22 8.93 -8.10
C ASP A 46 18.04 9.10 -6.58
N GLY A 47 17.35 8.16 -5.94
CA GLY A 47 17.07 8.16 -4.51
C GLY A 47 15.86 9.01 -4.11
N VAL A 48 15.04 9.45 -5.06
CA VAL A 48 13.79 10.17 -4.80
C VAL A 48 12.77 9.21 -4.20
N VAL A 49 12.13 9.62 -3.10
CA VAL A 49 11.11 8.81 -2.43
C VAL A 49 9.83 8.77 -3.25
N LEU A 50 9.45 7.57 -3.69
CA LEU A 50 8.23 7.31 -4.43
C LEU A 50 7.06 7.02 -3.50
N LEU A 51 7.28 6.20 -2.46
CA LEU A 51 6.29 5.94 -1.42
C LEU A 51 6.92 5.42 -0.13
N MET A 52 6.13 5.46 0.93
CA MET A 52 6.39 4.78 2.19
C MET A 52 5.20 3.89 2.52
N LEU A 53 5.47 2.64 2.90
CA LEU A 53 4.50 1.64 3.29
C LEU A 53 4.76 1.26 4.75
N PHE A 54 3.74 1.36 5.60
CA PHE A 54 3.81 0.97 7.00
C PHE A 54 3.44 -0.49 7.17
N GLN A 55 3.98 -1.14 8.21
CA GLN A 55 3.67 -2.53 8.53
C GLN A 55 2.15 -2.78 8.56
N SER A 56 1.72 -3.89 7.97
CA SER A 56 0.31 -4.25 7.99
C SER A 56 -0.15 -4.50 9.42
N ARG A 57 -1.31 -3.95 9.76
CA ARG A 57 -2.01 -4.27 11.00
C ARG A 57 -3.23 -5.12 10.71
N ARG A 58 -3.47 -6.11 11.56
CA ARG A 58 -4.69 -6.90 11.52
C ARG A 58 -5.84 -6.10 12.11
N LEU A 59 -6.97 -6.08 11.42
CA LEU A 59 -8.21 -5.52 11.94
C LEU A 59 -9.06 -6.63 12.57
N GLU A 60 -9.81 -6.26 13.61
CA GLU A 60 -10.72 -7.19 14.29
C GLU A 60 -12.08 -7.31 13.58
N SER A 61 -12.44 -6.31 12.77
CA SER A 61 -13.70 -6.25 12.04
C SER A 61 -13.60 -5.40 10.78
N THR A 62 -14.36 -5.78 9.76
CA THR A 62 -14.54 -4.98 8.53
C THR A 62 -15.22 -3.63 8.81
N VAL A 63 -16.02 -3.53 9.89
CA VAL A 63 -16.65 -2.27 10.34
C VAL A 63 -15.60 -1.21 10.74
N ASP A 64 -14.47 -1.63 11.32
CA ASP A 64 -13.39 -0.69 11.64
C ASP A 64 -12.74 -0.13 10.39
N ALA A 65 -12.57 -0.95 9.35
CA ALA A 65 -12.02 -0.49 8.08
C ALA A 65 -12.97 0.54 7.41
N GLU A 66 -14.28 0.29 7.43
CA GLU A 66 -15.28 1.24 6.92
C GLU A 66 -15.24 2.57 7.68
N ARG A 67 -15.15 2.52 9.01
CA ARG A 67 -15.02 3.70 9.87
C ARG A 67 -13.75 4.49 9.58
N LEU A 68 -12.61 3.81 9.39
CA LEU A 68 -11.33 4.44 9.09
C LEU A 68 -11.27 5.05 7.69
N LEU A 69 -11.97 4.44 6.72
CA LEU A 69 -12.11 4.98 5.36
C LEU A 69 -13.19 6.07 5.27
N GLY A 70 -14.12 6.15 6.22
CA GLY A 70 -15.28 7.04 6.17
C GLY A 70 -16.32 6.65 5.10
N ARG A 71 -16.25 5.42 4.58
CA ARG A 71 -17.14 4.89 3.54
C ARG A 71 -17.15 3.37 3.55
N ALA A 72 -18.15 2.78 2.90
CA ALA A 72 -18.24 1.34 2.71
C ALA A 72 -16.99 0.78 1.98
N LEU A 73 -16.59 -0.44 2.33
CA LEU A 73 -15.45 -1.09 1.69
C LEU A 73 -15.78 -1.44 0.23
N PRO A 74 -14.80 -1.37 -0.69
CA PRO A 74 -14.96 -1.94 -2.01
C PRO A 74 -15.21 -3.45 -1.90
N ARG A 75 -16.17 -3.97 -2.69
CA ARG A 75 -16.51 -5.39 -2.76
C ARG A 75 -16.06 -5.95 -4.13
N PRO A 76 -15.70 -7.23 -4.23
CA PRO A 76 -15.63 -8.22 -3.15
C PRO A 76 -14.46 -7.96 -2.18
N LEU A 77 -14.61 -8.40 -0.93
CA LEU A 77 -13.51 -8.47 0.01
C LEU A 77 -12.77 -9.81 -0.16
N PRO A 78 -11.51 -9.93 0.33
CA PRO A 78 -10.80 -11.22 0.35
C PRO A 78 -11.63 -12.31 1.03
N GLU A 79 -11.50 -13.56 0.56
CA GLU A 79 -12.40 -14.68 0.89
C GLU A 79 -12.49 -15.03 2.40
N ASP A 80 -11.57 -14.53 3.23
CA ASP A 80 -11.59 -14.64 4.70
C ASP A 80 -12.00 -13.29 5.34
N ASP A 81 -13.30 -12.97 5.30
CA ASP A 81 -13.89 -11.72 5.85
C ASP A 81 -13.54 -11.47 7.34
N ASP A 82 -13.10 -12.51 8.07
CA ASP A 82 -12.69 -12.47 9.48
C ASP A 82 -11.21 -12.05 9.70
N ARG A 83 -10.40 -11.93 8.63
CA ARG A 83 -8.95 -11.68 8.70
C ARG A 83 -8.49 -10.59 7.74
N LEU A 84 -9.07 -9.40 7.91
CA LEU A 84 -8.69 -8.24 7.12
C LEU A 84 -7.38 -7.61 7.64
N TRP A 85 -6.41 -7.47 6.75
CA TRP A 85 -5.18 -6.72 6.98
C TRP A 85 -5.27 -5.35 6.34
N TRP A 86 -4.78 -4.35 7.08
CA TRP A 86 -4.76 -2.94 6.72
C TRP A 86 -3.32 -2.47 6.64
N THR A 87 -2.92 -1.98 5.47
CA THR A 87 -1.56 -1.47 5.22
C THR A 87 -1.65 -0.02 4.74
N GLU A 88 -1.03 0.90 5.47
CA GLU A 88 -1.06 2.33 5.13
C GLU A 88 0.10 2.68 4.22
N ILE A 89 -0.18 3.51 3.20
CA ILE A 89 0.81 3.96 2.24
C ILE A 89 0.71 5.47 2.03
N HIS A 90 1.87 6.12 2.08
CA HIS A 90 2.05 7.52 1.70
C HIS A 90 2.81 7.55 0.38
N ALA A 91 2.09 7.76 -0.72
CA ALA A 91 2.63 7.80 -2.08
C ALA A 91 2.95 9.23 -2.51
N ALA A 92 3.96 9.43 -3.36
CA ALA A 92 4.21 10.73 -3.98
C ALA A 92 2.98 11.17 -4.78
N ALA A 93 2.44 12.38 -4.49
CA ALA A 93 1.26 12.91 -5.19
C ALA A 93 1.60 13.89 -6.30
N GLN A 94 2.86 14.26 -6.46
CA GLN A 94 3.27 15.34 -7.35
C GLN A 94 3.87 14.78 -8.65
N PRO A 95 3.65 15.44 -9.80
CA PRO A 95 4.40 15.14 -11.00
C PRO A 95 5.92 15.32 -10.79
N PRO A 96 6.76 14.54 -11.48
CA PRO A 96 6.40 13.44 -12.40
C PRO A 96 6.06 12.12 -11.69
N PHE A 97 6.32 12.00 -10.39
CA PHE A 97 6.35 10.73 -9.66
C PHE A 97 4.99 10.10 -9.38
N ARG A 98 3.91 10.89 -9.37
CA ARG A 98 2.55 10.45 -9.02
C ARG A 98 2.13 9.16 -9.75
N GLY A 99 2.26 9.12 -11.08
CA GLY A 99 1.81 7.97 -11.87
C GLY A 99 2.61 6.70 -11.62
N THR A 100 3.88 6.83 -11.26
CA THR A 100 4.74 5.70 -10.88
C THR A 100 4.36 5.20 -9.49
N ALA A 101 4.28 6.09 -8.51
CA ALA A 101 3.91 5.73 -7.13
C ALA A 101 2.54 5.04 -7.05
N GLU A 102 1.53 5.57 -7.75
CA GLU A 102 0.20 4.97 -7.79
C GLU A 102 0.18 3.58 -8.47
N ARG A 103 1.04 3.35 -9.47
CA ARG A 103 1.18 2.01 -10.09
C ARG A 103 1.81 1.03 -9.12
N ILE A 104 2.89 1.41 -8.44
CA ILE A 104 3.52 0.56 -7.43
C ILE A 104 2.52 0.16 -6.34
N VAL A 105 1.69 1.10 -5.85
CA VAL A 105 0.64 0.81 -4.86
C VAL A 105 -0.33 -0.26 -5.35
N ARG A 106 -0.81 -0.14 -6.60
CA ARG A 106 -1.76 -1.10 -7.18
C ARG A 106 -1.12 -2.47 -7.40
N ASN A 107 0.06 -2.51 -8.00
CA ASN A 107 0.77 -3.77 -8.25
C ASN A 107 1.15 -4.48 -6.93
N THR A 108 1.51 -3.72 -5.88
CA THR A 108 1.74 -4.28 -4.54
C THR A 108 0.46 -4.88 -3.96
N ALA A 109 -0.68 -4.21 -4.14
CA ALA A 109 -1.96 -4.73 -3.70
C ALA A 109 -2.34 -6.01 -4.45
N ASP A 110 -2.18 -6.03 -5.77
CA ASP A 110 -2.45 -7.19 -6.61
C ASP A 110 -1.55 -8.38 -6.22
N ALA A 111 -0.25 -8.15 -6.01
CA ALA A 111 0.70 -9.16 -5.56
C ALA A 111 0.36 -9.71 -4.16
N ALA A 112 -0.24 -8.89 -3.28
CA ALA A 112 -0.73 -9.31 -1.97
C ALA A 112 -2.13 -9.95 -2.01
N GLY A 113 -2.75 -10.12 -3.20
CA GLY A 113 -4.13 -10.59 -3.33
C GLY A 113 -5.14 -9.63 -2.67
N GLY A 114 -4.82 -8.34 -2.63
CA GLY A 114 -5.58 -7.30 -1.97
C GLY A 114 -6.14 -6.25 -2.92
N THR A 115 -6.69 -5.18 -2.35
CA THR A 115 -7.23 -4.03 -3.08
C THR A 115 -6.62 -2.74 -2.55
N ALA A 116 -6.08 -1.92 -3.46
CA ALA A 116 -5.61 -0.58 -3.16
C ALA A 116 -6.77 0.44 -3.17
N VAL A 117 -6.85 1.24 -2.11
CA VAL A 117 -7.90 2.24 -1.91
C VAL A 117 -7.26 3.58 -1.59
N SER A 118 -7.49 4.59 -2.43
CA SER A 118 -7.06 5.96 -2.12
C SER A 118 -7.94 6.58 -1.03
N ARG A 119 -7.31 7.15 0.00
CA ARG A 119 -7.92 8.03 0.99
C ARG A 119 -7.76 9.47 0.50
N ALA A 120 -8.61 9.90 -0.43
CA ALA A 120 -8.67 11.32 -0.74
C ALA A 120 -9.07 12.07 0.54
N ALA A 121 -8.36 13.15 0.88
CA ALA A 121 -8.83 14.09 1.88
C ALA A 121 -10.21 14.61 1.40
N ALA A 122 -11.23 14.42 2.22
CA ALA A 122 -12.57 14.95 1.98
C ALA A 122 -12.55 16.49 1.92
#